data_AF-A0A485M2D9-F1
#
_entry.id   AF-A0A485M2D9-F1
#
_cell.length_a   1.000
_cell.length_b   1.000
_cell.length_c   1.000
_cell.angle_alpha   90.00
_cell.angle_beta   90.00
_cell.angle_gamma   90.00
#
_symmetry.space_group_name_H-M   'P 1'
#
loop_
_entity.id
_entity.type
_entity.pdbx_description
1 polymer ?
#
loop_
_entity_poly.entity_id
_entity_poly.type
_entity_poly.pdbx_seq_one_letter_code
_entity_poly.pdbx_strand_id
1 'polypeptide(L)'
;MEISKLEKEMENNLSALGNLVFMQHKGEEGLEEEVDRLLRSTGELETEIAEMHEQIVRLNPKPPTCPSCQTQLPYVAKFCYICGAKIINDNPAE
;
A
#
# COMPACT_ATOMS: atom_id res chain seq x y z
N MET A 1 -13.16 -1.52 -6.55
CA MET A 1 -12.74 -2.38 -5.42
C MET A 1 -12.78 -1.52 -4.16
N GLU A 2 -12.97 -2.12 -2.98
CA GLU A 2 -13.17 -1.36 -1.75
C GLU A 2 -11.94 -0.52 -1.37
N ILE A 3 -10.73 -1.09 -1.50
CA ILE A 3 -9.46 -0.39 -1.30
C ILE A 3 -9.36 0.89 -2.13
N SER A 4 -9.74 0.85 -3.41
CA SER A 4 -9.65 2.04 -4.28
C SER A 4 -10.56 3.18 -3.85
N LYS A 5 -11.64 2.91 -3.11
CA LYS A 5 -12.48 3.96 -2.54
C LYS A 5 -11.79 4.62 -1.35
N LEU A 6 -11.20 3.80 -0.47
CA LEU A 6 -10.48 4.27 0.72
C LEU A 6 -9.22 5.06 0.33
N GLU A 7 -8.48 4.60 -0.68
CA GLU A 7 -7.36 5.34 -1.27
C GLU A 7 -7.81 6.71 -1.82
N LYS A 8 -8.98 6.75 -2.47
CA LYS A 8 -9.53 8.01 -2.98
C LYS A 8 -9.97 8.96 -1.86
N GLU A 9 -10.54 8.42 -0.79
CA GLU A 9 -10.90 9.20 0.40
C GLU A 9 -9.65 9.77 1.09
N MET A 10 -8.61 8.96 1.24
CA MET A 10 -7.32 9.40 1.76
C MET A 10 -6.70 10.52 0.91
N GLU A 11 -6.73 10.37 -0.43
CA GLU A 11 -6.27 11.42 -1.35
C GLU A 11 -7.05 12.73 -1.17
N ASN A 12 -8.38 12.65 -0.99
CA ASN A 12 -9.22 13.81 -0.74
C ASN A 12 -8.86 14.49 0.60
N ASN A 13 -8.62 13.71 1.65
CA ASN A 13 -8.20 14.24 2.96
C ASN A 13 -6.85 14.96 2.87
N LEU A 14 -5.86 14.37 2.18
CA LEU A 14 -4.55 14.99 1.97
C LEU A 14 -4.64 16.30 1.17
N SER A 15 -5.50 16.33 0.14
CA SER A 15 -5.78 17.55 -0.62
C SER A 15 -6.42 18.64 0.25
N ALA A 16 -7.40 18.27 1.08
CA ALA A 16 -8.04 19.18 2.03
C ALA A 16 -7.05 19.72 3.06
N LEU A 17 -6.21 18.86 3.65
CA LEU A 17 -5.13 19.25 4.56
C LEU A 17 -4.17 20.26 3.92
N GLY A 18 -3.76 20.02 2.68
CA GLY A 18 -2.93 20.97 1.92
C GLY A 18 -3.59 22.34 1.79
N ASN A 19 -4.90 22.38 1.53
CA ASN A 19 -5.66 23.64 1.48
C ASN A 19 -5.75 24.33 2.85
N LEU A 20 -6.00 23.60 3.94
CA LEU A 20 -6.02 24.18 5.30
C LEU A 20 -4.67 24.78 5.66
N VAL A 21 -3.57 24.07 5.42
CA VAL A 21 -2.21 24.56 5.71
C VAL A 21 -1.91 25.82 4.88
N PHE A 22 -2.33 25.84 3.62
CA PHE A 22 -2.19 27.04 2.77
C PHE A 22 -3.00 28.23 3.31
N MET A 23 -4.23 28.00 3.78
CA MET A 23 -5.07 29.04 4.40
C MET A 23 -4.49 29.55 5.72
N GLN A 24 -3.99 28.66 6.59
CA GLN A 24 -3.25 29.04 7.79
C GLN A 24 -2.03 29.91 7.46
N HIS A 25 -1.28 29.57 6.40
CA HIS A 25 -0.14 30.38 5.95
C HIS A 25 -0.55 31.78 5.47
N LYS A 26 -1.80 31.95 5.00
CA LYS A 26 -2.38 33.25 4.64
C LYS A 26 -2.93 34.04 5.83
N GLY A 27 -2.87 33.48 7.04
CA GLY A 27 -3.33 34.11 8.26
C GLY A 27 -4.79 33.81 8.62
N GLU A 28 -5.39 32.78 8.02
CA GLU A 28 -6.68 32.26 8.51
C GLU A 28 -6.46 31.47 9.81
N GLU A 29 -7.30 31.74 10.82
CA GLU A 29 -7.25 31.12 12.15
C GLU A 29 -8.47 30.21 12.37
N GLY A 30 -8.40 29.32 13.36
CA GLY A 30 -9.52 28.45 13.74
C GLY A 30 -9.69 27.24 12.82
N LEU A 31 -8.60 26.81 12.17
CA LEU A 31 -8.58 25.65 11.26
C LEU A 31 -8.05 24.39 11.95
N GLU A 32 -7.61 24.49 13.21
CA GLU A 32 -6.92 23.44 13.95
C GLU A 32 -7.80 22.20 14.16
N GLU A 33 -9.08 22.39 14.52
CA GLU A 33 -10.01 21.27 14.75
C GLU A 33 -10.28 20.46 13.47
N GLU A 34 -10.36 21.15 12.33
CA GLU A 34 -10.53 20.56 11.01
C GLU A 34 -9.28 19.76 10.62
N VAL A 35 -8.09 20.34 10.80
CA VAL A 35 -6.80 19.68 10.58
C VAL A 35 -6.70 18.42 11.43
N ASP A 36 -6.98 18.50 12.73
CA ASP A 36 -6.95 17.36 13.65
C ASP A 36 -7.92 16.24 13.22
N ARG A 37 -9.11 16.61 12.74
CA ARG A 37 -10.07 15.62 12.24
C ARG A 37 -9.54 14.91 11.00
N LEU A 38 -9.02 15.66 10.03
CA LEU A 38 -8.50 15.08 8.79
C LEU A 38 -7.24 14.23 9.05
N LEU A 39 -6.36 14.63 9.97
CA LEU A 39 -5.20 13.83 10.36
C LEU A 39 -5.63 12.48 10.96
N ARG A 40 -6.60 12.48 11.90
CA ARG A 40 -7.13 11.23 12.48
C ARG A 40 -7.74 10.33 11.42
N SER A 41 -8.65 10.86 10.60
CA SER A 41 -9.31 10.11 9.53
C SER A 41 -8.31 9.56 8.51
N THR A 42 -7.29 10.33 8.15
CA THR A 42 -6.23 9.88 7.23
C THR A 42 -5.43 8.73 7.83
N GLY A 43 -5.04 8.80 9.10
CA GLY A 43 -4.31 7.71 9.77
C GLY A 43 -5.11 6.41 9.91
N GLU A 44 -6.42 6.53 10.14
CA GLU A 44 -7.35 5.38 10.14
C GLU A 44 -7.40 4.72 8.76
N LEU A 45 -7.56 5.51 7.69
CA LEU A 45 -7.56 5.01 6.32
C LEU A 45 -6.23 4.36 5.93
N GLU A 46 -5.10 4.94 6.30
CA GLU A 46 -3.76 4.37 6.07
C GLU A 46 -3.64 2.97 6.70
N THR A 47 -4.13 2.83 7.93
CA THR A 47 -4.13 1.55 8.66
C THR A 47 -5.00 0.52 7.94
N GLU A 48 -6.23 0.88 7.59
CA GLU A 48 -7.18 -0.02 6.94
C GLU A 48 -6.68 -0.49 5.56
N ILE A 49 -6.13 0.45 4.76
CA ILE A 49 -5.53 0.15 3.46
C ILE A 49 -4.34 -0.80 3.60
N ALA A 50 -3.47 -0.58 4.60
CA ALA A 50 -2.32 -1.46 4.85
C ALA A 50 -2.77 -2.88 5.21
N GLU A 51 -3.76 -3.02 6.10
CA GLU A 51 -4.31 -4.31 6.51
C GLU A 51 -4.96 -5.05 5.33
N MET A 52 -5.73 -4.36 4.49
CA MET A 52 -6.33 -4.98 3.31
C MET A 52 -5.28 -5.40 2.28
N HIS A 53 -4.24 -4.59 2.06
CA HIS A 53 -3.13 -4.99 1.19
C HIS A 53 -2.42 -6.24 1.70
N GLU A 54 -2.19 -6.34 3.01
CA GLU A 54 -1.61 -7.54 3.61
C GLU A 54 -2.52 -8.76 3.41
N GLN A 55 -3.83 -8.61 3.60
CA GLN A 55 -4.81 -9.68 3.34
C GLN A 55 -4.79 -10.13 1.88
N ILE A 56 -4.70 -9.20 0.92
CA ILE A 56 -4.58 -9.53 -0.51
C ILE A 56 -3.31 -10.34 -0.78
N VAL A 57 -2.17 -9.92 -0.22
CA VAL A 57 -0.89 -10.64 -0.41
C VAL A 57 -0.95 -12.05 0.20
N ARG A 58 -1.60 -12.20 1.36
CA ARG A 58 -1.80 -13.51 2.01
C ARG A 58 -2.72 -14.43 1.20
N LEU A 59 -3.84 -13.92 0.68
CA LEU A 59 -4.84 -14.72 -0.04
C LEU A 59 -4.45 -14.99 -1.50
N ASN A 60 -3.64 -14.12 -2.10
CA ASN A 60 -3.21 -14.21 -3.49
C ASN A 60 -1.72 -13.87 -3.61
N PRO A 61 -0.82 -14.74 -3.10
CA PRO A 61 0.61 -14.51 -3.19
C PRO A 61 1.01 -14.40 -4.66
N LYS A 62 1.94 -13.50 -5.01
CA LYS A 62 2.43 -13.40 -6.40
C LYS A 62 3.37 -14.57 -6.71
N PRO A 63 3.39 -15.09 -7.96
CA PRO A 63 4.35 -16.11 -8.35
C PRO A 63 5.78 -15.58 -8.17
N PRO A 64 6.73 -16.39 -7.70
CA PRO A 64 8.10 -15.94 -7.49
C PRO A 64 8.75 -15.53 -8.81
N THR A 65 9.61 -14.53 -8.74
CA THR A 65 10.40 -14.06 -9.88
C THR A 65 11.84 -14.49 -9.71
N CYS A 66 12.47 -14.97 -10.78
CA CYS A 66 13.88 -15.34 -10.74
C CYS A 66 14.76 -14.10 -10.43
N PRO A 67 15.61 -14.12 -9.39
CA PRO A 67 16.45 -12.98 -9.05
C PRO A 67 17.56 -12.72 -10.09
N SER A 68 17.93 -13.74 -10.89
CA SER A 68 19.01 -13.62 -11.86
C SER A 68 18.55 -13.10 -13.23
N CYS A 69 17.37 -13.49 -13.70
CA CYS A 69 16.90 -13.17 -15.06
C CYS A 69 15.49 -12.56 -15.10
N GLN A 70 14.87 -12.35 -13.94
CA GLN A 70 13.56 -11.69 -13.79
C GLN A 70 12.38 -12.42 -14.46
N THR A 71 12.57 -13.67 -14.89
CA THR A 71 11.46 -14.51 -15.39
C THR A 71 10.51 -14.85 -14.25
N GLN A 72 9.21 -14.68 -14.48
CA GLN A 72 8.15 -15.15 -13.57
C GLN A 72 8.09 -16.68 -13.58
N LEU A 73 8.09 -17.28 -12.39
CA LEU A 73 8.15 -18.73 -12.21
C LEU A 73 6.87 -19.25 -11.57
N PRO A 74 6.53 -20.53 -11.80
CA PRO A 74 5.49 -21.20 -11.02
C PRO A 74 5.82 -21.18 -9.52
N TYR A 75 4.80 -21.15 -8.66
CA TYR A 75 4.97 -21.16 -7.19
C TYR A 75 5.85 -22.30 -6.67
N VAL A 76 5.80 -23.45 -7.33
CA VAL A 76 6.52 -24.67 -6.94
C VAL A 76 7.93 -24.77 -7.55
N ALA A 77 8.39 -23.75 -8.30
CA ALA A 77 9.67 -23.80 -8.99
C ALA A 77 10.84 -23.72 -8.01
N LYS A 78 11.66 -24.78 -7.97
CA LYS A 78 12.93 -24.82 -7.21
C LYS A 78 14.10 -24.22 -7.99
N PHE A 79 13.97 -24.14 -9.31
CA PHE A 79 14.98 -23.61 -10.24
C PHE A 79 14.29 -22.81 -11.35
N CYS A 80 14.99 -21.81 -11.89
CA CYS A 80 14.54 -21.08 -13.06
C CYS A 80 14.69 -21.94 -14.32
N TYR A 81 13.60 -22.14 -15.06
CA TYR A 81 13.62 -22.89 -16.33
C TYR A 81 14.27 -22.12 -17.50
N ILE A 82 14.59 -20.84 -17.31
CA ILE A 82 15.30 -20.01 -18.32
C ILE A 82 16.81 -19.97 -18.06
N CYS A 83 17.24 -19.63 -16.84
CA CYS A 83 18.67 -19.41 -16.54
C CYS A 83 19.30 -20.46 -15.62
N GLY A 84 18.51 -21.40 -15.07
CA GLY A 84 19.01 -22.45 -14.18
C GLY A 84 19.29 -22.00 -12.73
N ALA A 85 19.13 -20.71 -12.39
CA ALA A 85 19.33 -20.23 -11.04
C ALA A 85 18.39 -20.92 -10.03
N LYS A 86 18.93 -21.31 -8.87
CA LYS A 86 18.15 -21.88 -7.77
C LYS A 86 17.27 -20.80 -7.15
N ILE A 87 16.01 -21.15 -6.88
CA ILE A 87 15.05 -20.24 -6.25
C ILE A 87 15.00 -20.56 -4.76
N ILE A 88 15.27 -19.56 -3.95
CA ILE A 88 15.14 -19.64 -2.49
C ILE A 88 13.74 -19.11 -2.18
N ASN A 89 12.78 -20.01 -2.06
CA ASN A 89 11.44 -19.65 -1.58
C ASN A 89 11.47 -19.75 -0.05
N ASP A 90 11.40 -18.60 0.65
CA ASP A 90 11.24 -18.54 2.11
C ASP A 90 9.78 -18.74 2.57
N ASN A 91 8.91 -19.24 1.68
CA ASN A 91 7.52 -19.51 2.04
C ASN A 91 7.37 -21.01 2.38
N PRO A 92 7.05 -21.39 3.63
CA PRO A 92 6.85 -22.78 3.99
C PRO A 92 5.65 -23.33 3.23
N ALA A 93 5.91 -24.39 2.46
CA ALA A 93 4.86 -25.21 1.88
C ALA A 93 4.27 -26.08 2.98
N GLU A 94 3.02 -25.83 3.35
CA GLU A 94 2.09 -26.87 3.81
C GLU A 94 0.73 -26.68 3.13
#